data_AF-U2DHF7-F1
#
_entry.id   AF-U2DHF7-F1
#
_cell.length_a   1.000
_cell.length_b   1.000
_cell.length_c   1.000
_cell.angle_alpha   90.00
_cell.angle_beta   90.00
_cell.angle_gamma   90.00
#
_symmetry.space_group_name_H-M   'P 1'
#
loop_
_entity.id
_entity.type
_entity.pdbx_description
1 polymer ?
#
loop_
_entity_poly.entity_id
_entity_poly.type
_entity_poly.pdbx_seq_one_letter_code
_entity_poly.pdbx_strand_id
1 'polypeptide(L)' 'MFTGYMLRIDCWEAEKDLKITPGSDCVLDALAIDEPLEYARLYLDENLQMWIDAEDSLEIF' A
#
# COMPACT_ATOMS: atom_id res chain seq x y z
N MET A 1 28.93 -2.08 -10.94
CA MET A 1 27.92 -2.98 -11.53
C MET A 1 26.71 -2.87 -10.61
N PHE A 2 25.68 -2.12 -11.00
CA PHE A 2 24.47 -1.99 -10.18
C PHE A 2 23.64 -3.25 -10.40
N THR A 3 23.52 -4.10 -9.38
CA THR A 3 22.49 -5.13 -9.38
C THR A 3 21.16 -4.42 -9.21
N GLY A 4 20.40 -4.29 -10.30
CA GLY A 4 19.00 -3.92 -10.22
C GLY A 4 18.24 -5.10 -9.65
N TYR A 5 17.71 -4.97 -8.44
CA TYR A 5 16.77 -5.94 -7.89
C TYR A 5 15.38 -5.57 -8.39
N MET A 6 14.68 -6.52 -9.03
CA MET A 6 13.29 -6.35 -9.41
C MET A 6 12.43 -6.94 -8.30
N LEU A 7 11.76 -6.07 -7.54
CA LEU A 7 10.76 -6.48 -6.57
C LEU A 7 9.41 -6.60 -7.29
N ARG A 8 8.71 -7.72 -7.08
CA ARG A 8 7.34 -7.92 -7.55
C ARG A 8 6.48 -8.17 -6.33
N ILE A 9 5.41 -7.39 -6.20
CA ILE A 9 4.42 -7.54 -5.15
C ILE A 9 3.08 -7.75 -5.85
N ASP A 10 2.39 -8.82 -5.50
CA ASP A 10 1.02 -9.05 -5.94
C ASP A 10 0.07 -8.23 -5.06
N CYS A 11 -0.48 -7.15 -5.60
CA CYS A 11 -1.43 -6.29 -4.88
C CYS A 11 -2.64 -7.09 -4.36
N TRP A 12 -3.18 -8.01 -5.17
CA TRP A 12 -4.26 -8.89 -4.74
C TRP A 12 -3.94 -9.71 -3.48
N GLU A 13 -2.73 -10.28 -3.39
CA GLU A 13 -2.31 -11.05 -2.21
C GLU A 13 -1.96 -10.16 -1.02
N ALA A 14 -1.50 -8.93 -1.29
CA ALA A 14 -1.21 -7.94 -0.25
C ALA A 14 -2.47 -7.38 0.39
N GLU A 15 -3.53 -7.19 -0.40
CA GLU A 15 -4.78 -6.53 -0.01
C GLU A 15 -5.81 -7.49 0.57
N LYS A 16 -5.74 -8.80 0.26
CA LYS A 16 -6.76 -9.77 0.67
C LYS A 16 -7.01 -9.84 2.19
N ASP A 17 -5.99 -9.54 2.99
CA ASP A 17 -6.02 -9.62 4.45
C ASP A 17 -6.17 -8.23 5.10
N LEU A 18 -6.20 -7.16 4.30
CA LEU A 18 -6.37 -5.79 4.77
C LEU A 18 -7.85 -5.44 4.91
N LYS A 19 -8.16 -4.65 5.94
CA LYS A 19 -9.46 -4.01 6.09
C LYS A 19 -9.44 -2.69 5.33
N ILE A 20 -9.91 -2.75 4.09
CA ILE A 20 -10.01 -1.61 3.18
C ILE A 20 -11.46 -1.10 3.15
N THR A 21 -11.62 0.20 3.19
CA THR A 21 -12.86 0.92 2.89
C THR A 21 -12.83 1.39 1.43
N PRO A 22 -13.99 1.69 0.80
CA PRO A 22 -14.01 2.15 -0.59
C PRO A 22 -13.20 3.43 -0.85
N GLY A 23 -12.99 4.26 0.19
CA GLY A 23 -12.16 5.46 0.13
C GLY A 23 -10.68 5.15 0.19
N SER A 24 -10.28 4.30 1.15
CA SER A 24 -8.89 3.88 1.28
C SER A 24 -8.40 3.00 0.12
N ASP A 25 -9.27 2.29 -0.60
CA ASP A 25 -8.93 1.53 -1.81
C ASP A 25 -8.37 2.45 -2.92
N CYS A 26 -9.01 3.60 -3.15
CA CYS A 26 -8.56 4.59 -4.14
C CYS A 26 -7.19 5.19 -3.77
N VAL A 27 -6.96 5.40 -2.48
CA VAL A 27 -5.72 5.97 -1.94
C VAL A 27 -4.59 4.94 -1.94
N LEU A 28 -4.91 3.67 -1.69
CA LEU A 28 -3.97 2.55 -1.77
C LEU A 28 -3.52 2.29 -3.22
N ASP A 29 -4.46 2.30 -4.17
CA ASP A 29 -4.16 2.23 -5.61
C ASP A 29 -3.24 3.36 -6.06
N ALA A 30 -3.52 4.59 -5.59
CA ALA A 30 -2.68 5.75 -5.86
C ALA A 30 -1.26 5.55 -5.30
N LEU A 31 -1.13 5.03 -4.07
CA LEU A 31 0.17 4.77 -3.47
C LEU A 31 0.99 3.73 -4.25
N ALA A 32 0.36 2.65 -4.70
CA ALA A 32 1.02 1.61 -5.48
C ALA A 32 1.51 2.11 -6.85
N ILE A 33 0.81 3.09 -7.44
CA ILE A 33 1.14 3.67 -8.76
C ILE A 33 2.16 4.81 -8.63
N ASP A 34 1.89 5.77 -7.74
CA ASP A 34 2.68 7.00 -7.61
C ASP A 34 3.98 6.75 -6.83
N GLU A 35 3.92 5.90 -5.79
CA GLU A 35 5.05 5.61 -4.91
C GLU A 35 5.24 4.10 -4.67
N PRO A 36 5.56 3.31 -5.71
CA PRO A 36 5.67 1.86 -5.62
C PRO A 36 6.73 1.37 -4.62
N LEU A 37 7.76 2.19 -4.33
CA LEU A 37 8.77 1.87 -3.32
C LEU A 37 8.24 2.05 -1.88
N GLU A 38 7.38 3.04 -1.65
CA GLU A 38 6.73 3.29 -0.36
C GLU A 38 5.75 2.16 -0.07
N TYR A 39 4.91 1.82 -1.06
CA TYR A 39 3.99 0.67 -1.01
C TYR A 39 4.74 -0.62 -0.68
N ALA A 40 5.86 -0.87 -1.38
CA ALA A 40 6.69 -2.04 -1.11
C ALA A 40 7.27 -2.07 0.29
N ARG A 41 7.72 -0.92 0.81
CA ARG A 41 8.22 -0.82 2.18
C ARG A 41 7.12 -1.12 3.19
N LEU A 42 5.94 -0.52 3.01
CA LEU A 42 4.80 -0.72 3.91
C LEU A 42 4.30 -2.16 3.91
N TYR A 43 4.30 -2.81 2.74
CA TYR A 43 3.98 -4.22 2.61
C TYR A 43 5.01 -5.11 3.32
N LEU A 44 6.30 -4.87 3.09
CA LEU A 44 7.39 -5.65 3.70
C LEU A 44 7.49 -5.45 5.23
N ASP A 45 7.13 -4.26 5.72
CA ASP A 45 7.12 -3.93 7.15
C ASP A 45 5.80 -4.35 7.84
N GLU A 46 4.85 -4.97 7.13
CA GLU A 46 3.51 -5.32 7.63
C GLU A 46 2.72 -4.11 8.19
N ASN A 47 3.09 -2.90 7.78
CA ASN A 47 2.54 -1.63 8.27
C ASN A 47 1.42 -1.07 7.37
N LEU A 48 1.09 -1.77 6.29
CA LEU A 48 0.12 -1.32 5.30
C LEU A 48 -1.27 -1.05 5.91
N GLN A 49 -1.71 -1.85 6.89
CA GLN A 49 -2.97 -1.61 7.59
C GLN A 49 -2.96 -0.32 8.42
N MET A 50 -1.86 0.01 9.10
CA MET A 50 -1.77 1.25 9.86
C MET A 50 -1.80 2.49 8.96
N TRP A 51 -1.25 2.36 7.75
CA TRP A 51 -1.32 3.42 6.75
C TRP A 51 -2.75 3.59 6.23
N ILE A 52 -3.43 2.48 5.89
CA ILE A 52 -4.84 2.48 5.49
C ILE A 52 -5.73 3.10 6.58
N ASP A 53 -5.55 2.71 7.85
CA ASP A 53 -6.33 3.23 8.97
C ASP A 53 -6.10 4.74 9.17
N ALA A 54 -4.90 5.24 8.87
CA ALA A 54 -4.57 6.67 8.94
C ALA A 54 -5.24 7.46 7.80
N GLU A 55 -5.21 6.95 6.57
CA GLU A 55 -5.88 7.59 5.41
C GLU A 55 -7.41 7.57 5.55
N ASP A 56 -7.98 6.46 6.02
CA ASP A 56 -9.42 6.36 6.34
C ASP A 56 -9.82 7.37 7.43
N SER A 57 -8.90 7.68 8.35
CA SER A 57 -9.10 8.70 9.38
C SER A 57 -8.90 10.15 8.88
N LEU A 58 -8.39 10.35 7.66
CA LEU A 58 -8.23 11.66 7.04
C LEU A 58 -9.41 12.02 6.13
N GLU A 59 -10.08 11.03 5.53
CA GLU A 59 -11.27 11.25 4.69
C GLU A 59 -12.53 11.68 5.46
N ILE A 60 -12.51 11.69 6.80
CA ILE A 60 -13.63 12.13 7.65
C ILE A 60 -13.83 13.66 7.72
N PHE A 61 -13.10 14.47 6.94
CA PHE A 61 -13.18 15.95 6.94
C PHE A 61 -13.63 16.58 5.62
#